data_AF-A0A292PW64-F1
#
_entry.id   AF-A0A292PW64-F1
#
_cell.length_a   1.000
_cell.length_b   1.000
_cell.length_c   1.000
_cell.angle_alpha   90.00
_cell.angle_beta   90.00
_cell.angle_gamma   90.00
#
_symmetry.space_group_name_H-M   'P 1'
#
loop_
_entity.id
_entity.type
_entity.pdbx_description
1 polymer ?
#
loop_
_entity_poly.entity_id
_entity_poly.type
_entity_poly.pdbx_seq_one_letter_code
_entity_poly.pdbx_strand_id
1 'polypeptide(L)'
;ATVIEDIQSLCGMSDDHALAYFYFTFSDSQKQNLTNMLLSLIGQLLRARSDPVLPDEIMKLYHNSKAIGTSPNIKDLQTVFSCIAKLSKKAFIILDALDEFPKETRENVLSWIGQLRANHNAESLSILVTSRPETDIVKSLEPVTAFAISLQSEIIDADIRAYIQNSLDGKDGFKKFTKEIRCEIEDTLVSRAQGMFRWVDCLLRILRECITPKAVRGALKELPKDLDSVYLRILDSIHQTQREYIQRAMHWLSFSAKPLTLGQLAEAVVIEHNVNKYGEAPETLFEIESLMSICPSLISFEDARDDQSSAQENRRLRLAHFSVKEYLISDRVAQGPSAYYHISEDKANLLMSHACLSQILRHGSQVATSADKIQVMPFLHHSAEYWFIYIKAIENIAPAPLSDASLEVLELGQSWLDIHDPDDHDWDRPLGSGAYPPAIYYSSLLNLVVACKSLVNRNEGAVNVGAQGGYYGNALQAATYRGMESVVQLLL
;
A
#
# COMPACT_ATOMS: atom_id res chain seq x y z
N ALA A 1 12.68 21.39 -8.79
CA ALA A 1 11.30 21.40 -9.29
C ALA A 1 10.97 20.01 -9.81
N THR A 2 9.75 19.52 -9.55
CA THR A 2 9.23 18.28 -10.16
C THR A 2 8.33 18.61 -11.35
N VAL A 3 8.09 17.66 -12.26
CA VAL A 3 7.19 17.87 -13.42
C VAL A 3 5.81 18.39 -12.99
N ILE A 4 5.30 17.90 -11.85
CA ILE A 4 4.02 18.35 -11.29
C ILE A 4 4.08 19.80 -10.85
N GLU A 5 5.15 20.24 -10.18
CA GLU A 5 5.34 21.64 -9.78
C GLU A 5 5.43 22.56 -11.00
N ASP A 6 6.14 22.14 -12.06
CA ASP A 6 6.29 22.92 -13.28
C ASP A 6 4.93 23.09 -14.00
N ILE A 7 4.15 22.01 -14.14
CA ILE A 7 2.81 22.10 -14.76
C ILE A 7 1.84 22.85 -13.85
N GLN A 8 1.93 22.68 -12.52
CA GLN A 8 1.11 23.42 -11.58
C GLN A 8 1.38 24.93 -11.67
N SER A 9 2.65 25.33 -11.83
CA SER A 9 3.02 26.71 -12.08
C SER A 9 2.43 27.22 -13.41
N LEU A 10 2.49 26.42 -14.48
CA LEU A 10 1.88 26.75 -15.77
C LEU A 10 0.36 26.94 -15.66
N CYS A 11 -0.35 26.07 -14.93
CA CYS A 11 -1.78 26.19 -14.71
C CYS A 11 -2.12 27.42 -13.85
N GLY A 12 -1.28 27.76 -12.86
CA GLY A 12 -1.47 28.96 -12.04
C GLY A 12 -1.34 30.28 -12.81
N MET A 13 -0.80 30.27 -14.03
CA MET A 13 -0.73 31.44 -14.91
C MET A 13 -1.96 31.60 -15.82
N SER A 14 -2.86 30.61 -15.87
CA SER A 14 -3.98 30.58 -16.81
C SER A 14 -5.15 29.76 -16.26
N ASP A 15 -6.27 30.43 -15.94
CA ASP A 15 -7.51 29.81 -15.46
C ASP A 15 -8.14 28.82 -16.47
N ASP A 16 -7.69 28.85 -17.73
CA ASP A 16 -8.12 27.95 -18.80
C ASP A 16 -7.47 26.55 -18.73
N HIS A 17 -6.48 26.34 -17.85
CA HIS A 17 -5.73 25.10 -17.74
C HIS A 17 -6.06 24.33 -16.46
N ALA A 18 -6.14 23.01 -16.56
CA ALA A 18 -6.35 22.13 -15.42
C ALA A 18 -5.25 21.08 -15.32
N LEU A 19 -4.86 20.73 -14.10
CA LEU A 19 -3.92 19.65 -13.81
C LEU A 19 -4.60 18.63 -12.90
N ALA A 20 -4.43 17.35 -13.24
CA ALA A 20 -4.66 16.26 -12.31
C ALA A 20 -3.53 15.24 -12.42
N TYR A 21 -3.19 14.60 -11.31
CA TYR A 21 -2.15 13.60 -11.27
C TYR A 21 -2.52 12.44 -10.35
N PHE A 22 -1.92 11.29 -10.61
CA PHE A 22 -2.09 10.10 -9.79
C PHE A 22 -0.78 9.34 -9.68
N TYR A 23 -0.43 8.99 -8.44
CA TYR A 23 0.72 8.15 -8.13
C TYR A 23 0.23 6.74 -7.88
N PHE A 24 0.55 5.82 -8.79
CA PHE A 24 0.38 4.41 -8.50
C PHE A 24 1.39 4.00 -7.45
N THR A 25 0.98 3.18 -6.49
CA THR A 25 1.93 2.58 -5.57
C THR A 25 1.58 1.16 -5.20
N PHE A 26 2.57 0.27 -5.18
CA PHE A 26 2.40 -1.12 -4.75
C PHE A 26 2.10 -1.28 -3.25
N SER A 27 2.32 -0.23 -2.46
CA SER A 27 2.18 -0.23 -1.00
C SER A 27 0.77 0.12 -0.52
N ASP A 28 -0.09 0.64 -1.40
CA ASP A 28 -1.43 1.10 -1.07
C ASP A 28 -2.45 0.56 -2.08
N SER A 29 -3.25 -0.40 -1.62
CA SER A 29 -4.30 -1.03 -2.43
C SER A 29 -5.34 -0.03 -2.97
N GLN A 30 -5.57 1.08 -2.27
CA GLN A 30 -6.48 2.12 -2.74
C GLN A 30 -5.94 2.85 -3.96
N LYS A 31 -4.61 2.93 -4.11
CA LYS A 31 -3.91 3.48 -5.28
C LYS A 31 -3.70 2.45 -6.40
N GLN A 32 -4.19 1.22 -6.22
CA GLN A 32 -4.20 0.15 -7.22
C GLN A 32 -5.62 -0.14 -7.73
N ASN A 33 -6.51 0.85 -7.65
CA ASN A 33 -7.91 0.73 -8.04
C ASN A 33 -8.31 1.81 -9.04
N LEU A 34 -8.84 1.39 -10.20
CA LEU A 34 -9.24 2.29 -11.29
C LEU A 34 -10.36 3.26 -10.89
N THR A 35 -11.34 2.80 -10.10
CA THR A 35 -12.44 3.64 -9.60
C THR A 35 -11.88 4.76 -8.72
N ASN A 36 -11.00 4.44 -7.78
CA ASN A 36 -10.37 5.42 -6.89
C ASN A 36 -9.48 6.41 -7.67
N MET A 37 -8.75 5.91 -8.67
CA MET A 37 -7.97 6.75 -9.56
C MET A 37 -8.86 7.77 -10.29
N LEU A 38 -9.94 7.32 -10.92
CA LEU A 38 -10.86 8.21 -11.63
C LEU A 38 -11.52 9.22 -10.69
N LEU A 39 -11.98 8.79 -9.52
CA LEU A 39 -12.56 9.69 -8.51
C LEU A 39 -11.57 10.76 -8.05
N SER A 40 -10.31 10.38 -7.82
CA SER A 40 -9.24 11.32 -7.46
C SER A 40 -8.98 12.35 -8.57
N LEU A 41 -8.82 11.89 -9.82
CA LEU A 41 -8.58 12.76 -10.95
C LEU A 41 -9.76 13.71 -11.21
N ILE A 42 -11.00 13.20 -11.17
CA ILE A 42 -12.22 14.00 -11.28
C ILE A 42 -12.25 15.08 -10.19
N GLY A 43 -11.98 14.71 -8.93
CA GLY A 43 -11.96 15.65 -7.82
C GLY A 43 -10.91 16.75 -7.98
N GLN A 44 -9.72 16.42 -8.48
CA GLN A 44 -8.66 17.39 -8.76
C GLN A 44 -9.06 18.36 -9.88
N LEU A 45 -9.60 17.86 -10.99
CA LEU A 45 -10.05 18.72 -12.10
C LEU A 45 -11.20 19.64 -11.70
N LEU A 46 -12.13 19.17 -10.86
CA LEU A 46 -13.21 20.00 -10.34
C LEU A 46 -12.69 21.12 -9.42
N ARG A 47 -11.72 20.82 -8.56
CA ARG A 47 -11.09 21.83 -7.67
C ARG A 47 -10.28 22.86 -8.43
N ALA A 48 -9.74 22.52 -9.60
CA ALA A 48 -8.99 23.44 -10.44
C ALA A 48 -9.87 24.49 -11.14
N ARG A 49 -11.20 24.33 -11.14
CA ARG A 49 -12.13 25.26 -11.77
C ARG A 49 -12.38 26.48 -10.89
N SER A 50 -12.46 27.64 -11.51
CA SER A 50 -12.90 28.88 -10.87
C SER A 50 -14.42 28.95 -10.66
N ASP A 51 -15.19 28.18 -11.44
CA ASP A 51 -16.66 28.13 -11.36
C ASP A 51 -17.13 27.24 -10.19
N PRO A 52 -17.83 27.80 -9.18
CA PRO A 52 -18.30 27.05 -8.02
C PRO A 52 -19.46 26.11 -8.34
N VAL A 53 -20.09 26.21 -9.51
CA VAL A 53 -21.20 25.35 -9.90
C VAL A 53 -20.69 23.97 -10.34
N LEU A 54 -21.23 22.93 -9.71
CA LEU A 54 -20.95 21.55 -10.08
C LEU A 54 -21.59 21.22 -11.45
N PRO A 55 -20.87 20.55 -12.36
CA PRO A 55 -21.43 20.15 -13.64
C PRO A 55 -22.64 19.20 -13.49
N ASP A 56 -23.61 19.31 -14.39
CA ASP A 56 -24.82 18.47 -14.38
C ASP A 56 -24.50 16.97 -14.43
N GLU A 57 -23.41 16.60 -15.10
CA GLU A 57 -22.93 15.21 -15.19
C GLU A 57 -22.56 14.65 -13.80
N ILE A 58 -21.96 15.47 -12.93
CA ILE A 58 -21.64 15.07 -11.55
C ILE A 58 -22.91 14.94 -10.73
N MET A 59 -23.85 15.88 -10.90
CA MET A 59 -25.13 15.82 -10.21
C MET A 59 -25.91 14.56 -10.63
N LYS A 60 -25.94 14.22 -11.92
CA LYS A 60 -26.57 12.99 -12.42
C LYS A 60 -25.88 11.74 -11.86
N LEU A 61 -24.55 11.70 -11.84
CA LEU A 61 -23.78 10.59 -11.26
C LEU A 61 -24.15 10.38 -9.78
N TYR A 62 -24.19 11.46 -8.99
CA TYR A 62 -24.53 11.40 -7.57
C TYR A 62 -25.96 10.88 -7.35
N HIS A 63 -26.95 11.42 -8.07
CA HIS A 63 -28.34 10.99 -7.92
C HIS A 63 -28.56 9.53 -8.33
N ASN A 64 -27.94 9.09 -9.42
CA ASN A 64 -28.03 7.70 -9.86
C ASN A 64 -27.38 6.74 -8.84
N SER A 65 -26.20 7.11 -8.32
CA SER A 65 -25.48 6.29 -7.34
C SER A 65 -26.24 6.24 -6.01
N LYS A 66 -26.80 7.36 -5.57
CA LYS A 66 -27.62 7.46 -4.35
C LYS A 66 -28.94 6.70 -4.46
N ALA A 67 -29.61 6.76 -5.61
CA ALA A 67 -30.88 6.07 -5.83
C ALA A 67 -30.71 4.54 -5.82
N ILE A 68 -29.55 4.04 -6.26
CA ILE A 68 -29.26 2.60 -6.33
C ILE A 68 -28.53 2.12 -5.06
N GLY A 69 -27.98 3.05 -4.25
CA GLY A 69 -27.18 2.69 -3.07
C GLY A 69 -25.86 2.02 -3.46
N THR A 70 -25.30 2.32 -4.62
CA THR A 70 -24.06 1.67 -5.08
C THR A 70 -22.99 2.70 -5.39
N SER A 71 -21.73 2.25 -5.36
CA SER A 71 -20.64 3.03 -5.94
C SER A 71 -20.89 3.27 -7.43
N PRO A 72 -20.44 4.41 -7.98
CA PRO A 72 -20.60 4.71 -9.40
C PRO A 72 -19.86 3.67 -10.25
N ASN A 73 -20.50 3.22 -11.33
CA ASN A 73 -19.89 2.30 -12.28
C ASN A 73 -18.71 2.97 -12.99
N ILE A 74 -17.67 2.18 -13.30
CA ILE A 74 -16.45 2.63 -13.97
C ILE A 74 -16.78 3.34 -15.31
N LYS A 75 -17.72 2.81 -16.10
CA LYS A 75 -18.11 3.44 -17.38
C LYS A 75 -18.69 4.84 -17.21
N ASP A 76 -19.48 5.05 -16.16
CA ASP A 76 -20.05 6.35 -15.85
C ASP A 76 -18.96 7.32 -15.39
N LEU A 77 -18.02 6.85 -14.55
CA LEU A 77 -16.85 7.64 -14.14
C LEU A 77 -15.97 8.04 -15.32
N GLN A 78 -15.72 7.12 -16.25
CA GLN A 78 -14.95 7.42 -17.47
C GLN A 78 -15.64 8.50 -18.31
N THR A 79 -16.97 8.39 -18.46
CA THR A 79 -17.79 9.38 -19.19
C THR A 79 -17.73 10.75 -18.52
N VAL A 80 -17.95 10.78 -17.20
CA VAL A 80 -17.91 12.00 -16.39
C VAL A 80 -16.53 12.65 -16.44
N PHE A 81 -15.47 11.86 -16.31
CA PHE A 81 -14.09 12.36 -16.45
C PHE A 81 -13.88 13.02 -17.81
N SER A 82 -14.27 12.37 -18.91
CA SER A 82 -14.13 12.94 -20.25
C SER A 82 -14.91 14.25 -20.43
N CYS A 83 -16.09 14.39 -19.82
CA CYS A 83 -16.83 15.65 -19.81
C CYS A 83 -16.10 16.74 -19.02
N ILE A 84 -15.61 16.42 -17.82
CA ILE A 84 -14.95 17.39 -16.94
C ILE A 84 -13.63 17.87 -17.53
N ALA A 85 -12.84 16.97 -18.12
CA ALA A 85 -11.59 17.33 -18.79
C ALA A 85 -11.80 18.32 -19.95
N LYS A 86 -12.99 18.32 -20.59
CA LYS A 86 -13.36 19.25 -21.67
C LYS A 86 -13.82 20.63 -21.18
N LEU A 87 -14.05 20.79 -19.87
CA LEU A 87 -14.42 22.09 -19.29
C LEU A 87 -13.24 23.06 -19.27
N SER A 88 -12.01 22.54 -19.18
CA SER A 88 -10.79 23.32 -19.36
C SER A 88 -10.42 23.37 -20.84
N LYS A 89 -9.82 24.48 -21.28
CA LYS A 89 -9.24 24.59 -22.63
C LYS A 89 -8.11 23.58 -22.83
N LYS A 90 -7.33 23.33 -21.78
CA LYS A 90 -6.25 22.35 -21.74
C LYS A 90 -6.19 21.63 -20.41
N ALA A 91 -6.33 20.31 -20.43
CA ALA A 91 -6.10 19.44 -19.28
C ALA A 91 -4.73 18.73 -19.38
N PHE A 92 -4.01 18.68 -18.26
CA PHE A 92 -2.79 17.91 -18.08
C PHE A 92 -3.06 16.76 -17.10
N ILE A 93 -2.76 15.53 -17.52
CA ILE A 93 -2.92 14.32 -16.71
C ILE A 93 -1.56 13.66 -16.54
N ILE A 94 -1.09 13.51 -15.30
CA ILE A 94 0.18 12.83 -15.00
C ILE A 94 -0.12 11.53 -14.26
N LEU A 95 0.32 10.42 -14.81
CA LEU A 95 0.17 9.08 -14.23
C LEU A 95 1.56 8.52 -13.95
N ASP A 96 1.92 8.46 -12.67
CA ASP A 96 3.27 8.09 -12.25
C ASP A 96 3.34 6.62 -11.78
N ALA A 97 4.35 5.89 -12.23
CA ALA A 97 4.68 4.51 -11.90
C ALA A 97 3.61 3.48 -12.29
N LEU A 98 3.10 3.54 -13.53
CA LEU A 98 2.02 2.65 -14.01
C LEU A 98 2.32 1.15 -13.86
N ASP A 99 3.59 0.74 -13.89
CA ASP A 99 4.00 -0.64 -13.63
C ASP A 99 3.70 -1.13 -12.20
N GLU A 100 3.52 -0.24 -11.22
CA GLU A 100 3.12 -0.61 -9.86
C GLU A 100 1.62 -0.97 -9.75
N PHE A 101 0.83 -0.77 -10.82
CA PHE A 101 -0.55 -1.24 -10.88
C PHE A 101 -0.61 -2.76 -11.14
N PRO A 102 -1.49 -3.53 -10.46
CA PRO A 102 -1.55 -4.99 -10.59
C PRO A 102 -1.75 -5.44 -12.03
N LYS A 103 -0.87 -6.32 -12.52
CA LYS A 103 -0.80 -6.73 -13.92
C LYS A 103 -2.11 -7.34 -14.41
N GLU A 104 -2.81 -8.06 -13.55
CA GLU A 104 -4.06 -8.78 -13.81
C GLU A 104 -5.21 -7.83 -14.17
N THR A 105 -5.18 -6.60 -13.67
CA THR A 105 -6.24 -5.60 -13.86
C THR A 105 -5.77 -4.34 -14.57
N ARG A 106 -4.46 -4.23 -14.86
CA ARG A 106 -3.82 -3.07 -15.51
C ARG A 106 -4.37 -2.77 -16.90
N GLU A 107 -4.84 -3.79 -17.61
CA GLU A 107 -5.49 -3.63 -18.93
C GLU A 107 -6.65 -2.62 -18.88
N ASN A 108 -7.38 -2.54 -17.76
CA ASN A 108 -8.46 -1.57 -17.59
C ASN A 108 -7.96 -0.12 -17.62
N VAL A 109 -6.81 0.15 -17.02
CA VAL A 109 -6.16 1.47 -17.02
C VAL A 109 -5.60 1.79 -18.41
N LEU A 110 -4.92 0.83 -19.04
CA LEU A 110 -4.36 0.99 -20.39
C LEU A 110 -5.45 1.26 -21.44
N SER A 111 -6.55 0.50 -21.39
CA SER A 111 -7.72 0.70 -22.25
C SER A 111 -8.33 2.09 -22.06
N TRP A 112 -8.45 2.56 -20.82
CA TRP A 112 -8.93 3.91 -20.52
C TRP A 112 -8.02 5.00 -21.10
N ILE A 113 -6.70 4.89 -20.96
CA ILE A 113 -5.73 5.84 -21.55
C ILE A 113 -5.91 5.90 -23.07
N GLY A 114 -6.04 4.74 -23.72
CA GLY A 114 -6.31 4.66 -25.16
C GLY A 114 -7.62 5.37 -25.56
N GLN A 115 -8.70 5.15 -24.81
CA GLN A 115 -9.99 5.82 -25.02
C GLN A 115 -9.91 7.33 -24.84
N LEU A 116 -9.18 7.81 -23.82
CA LEU A 116 -8.96 9.25 -23.63
C LEU A 116 -8.25 9.88 -24.81
N ARG A 117 -7.23 9.22 -25.35
CA ARG A 117 -6.52 9.73 -26.51
C ARG A 117 -7.41 9.77 -27.75
N ALA A 118 -8.32 8.81 -27.92
CA ALA A 118 -9.26 8.80 -29.04
C ALA A 118 -10.33 9.90 -28.93
N ASN A 119 -10.76 10.24 -27.71
CA ASN A 119 -11.86 11.18 -27.44
C ASN A 119 -11.43 12.65 -27.35
N HIS A 120 -10.12 12.94 -27.35
CA HIS A 120 -9.55 14.27 -27.14
C HIS A 120 -8.43 14.56 -28.16
N ASN A 121 -8.29 15.83 -28.55
CA ASN A 121 -7.18 16.26 -29.40
C ASN A 121 -5.97 16.72 -28.57
N ALA A 122 -4.81 16.85 -29.22
CA ALA A 122 -3.57 17.28 -28.56
C ALA A 122 -3.61 18.73 -28.03
N GLU A 123 -4.56 19.55 -28.48
CA GLU A 123 -4.75 20.92 -27.99
C GLU A 123 -5.54 20.97 -26.68
N SER A 124 -6.40 19.98 -26.42
CA SER A 124 -7.25 19.93 -25.23
C SER A 124 -6.74 19.00 -24.13
N LEU A 125 -5.94 17.99 -24.46
CA LEU A 125 -5.45 17.02 -23.47
C LEU A 125 -3.97 16.69 -23.67
N SER A 126 -3.20 16.72 -22.59
CA SER A 126 -1.82 16.21 -22.52
C SER A 126 -1.74 15.17 -21.42
N ILE A 127 -1.22 13.99 -21.75
CA ILE A 127 -1.03 12.90 -20.80
C ILE A 127 0.46 12.60 -20.72
N LEU A 128 1.01 12.57 -19.51
CA LEU A 128 2.33 12.04 -19.22
C LEU A 128 2.16 10.76 -18.40
N VAL A 129 2.80 9.69 -18.85
CA VAL A 129 2.83 8.41 -18.13
C VAL A 129 4.28 8.06 -17.86
N THR A 130 4.61 7.68 -16.64
CA THR A 130 5.90 7.05 -16.31
C THR A 130 5.66 5.57 -16.03
N SER A 131 6.53 4.72 -16.56
CA SER A 131 6.49 3.29 -16.28
C SER A 131 7.80 2.62 -16.64
N ARG A 132 8.00 1.40 -16.12
CA ARG A 132 8.94 0.46 -16.73
C ARG A 132 8.45 0.00 -18.11
N PRO A 133 9.36 -0.45 -19.01
CA PRO A 133 9.00 -0.93 -20.34
C PRO A 133 8.45 -2.37 -20.30
N GLU A 134 7.41 -2.62 -19.51
CA GLU A 134 6.72 -3.92 -19.49
C GLU A 134 5.99 -4.18 -20.80
N THR A 135 5.96 -5.44 -21.24
CA THR A 135 5.49 -5.81 -22.58
C THR A 135 4.04 -5.41 -22.86
N ASP A 136 3.14 -5.58 -21.88
CA ASP A 136 1.74 -5.18 -21.94
C ASP A 136 1.58 -3.65 -22.02
N ILE A 137 2.36 -2.91 -21.23
CA ILE A 137 2.34 -1.44 -21.23
C ILE A 137 2.85 -0.89 -22.56
N VAL A 138 4.02 -1.36 -23.02
CA VAL A 138 4.61 -0.90 -24.29
C VAL A 138 3.67 -1.20 -25.45
N LYS A 139 3.16 -2.42 -25.57
CA LYS A 139 2.23 -2.81 -26.64
C LYS A 139 0.96 -1.96 -26.67
N SER A 140 0.46 -1.55 -25.50
CA SER A 140 -0.78 -0.80 -25.39
C SER A 140 -0.59 0.71 -25.60
N LEU A 141 0.52 1.28 -25.13
CA LEU A 141 0.76 2.72 -25.18
C LEU A 141 1.50 3.16 -26.44
N GLU A 142 2.36 2.34 -27.03
CA GLU A 142 3.14 2.70 -28.24
C GLU A 142 2.26 3.23 -29.38
N PRO A 143 1.08 2.63 -29.72
CA PRO A 143 0.22 3.12 -30.80
C PRO A 143 -0.37 4.52 -30.54
N VAL A 144 -0.47 4.94 -29.28
CA VAL A 144 -1.11 6.20 -28.86
C VAL A 144 -0.11 7.24 -28.38
N THR A 145 1.18 6.88 -28.30
CA THR A 145 2.25 7.73 -27.77
C THR A 145 2.78 8.66 -28.85
N ALA A 146 2.73 9.97 -28.59
CA ALA A 146 3.29 10.97 -29.48
C ALA A 146 4.83 11.07 -29.35
N PHE A 147 5.35 10.85 -28.13
CA PHE A 147 6.75 10.99 -27.81
C PHE A 147 7.09 10.09 -26.62
N ALA A 148 8.21 9.37 -26.69
CA ALA A 148 8.69 8.48 -25.64
C ALA A 148 10.15 8.81 -25.29
N ILE A 149 10.45 8.93 -24.00
CA ILE A 149 11.81 9.10 -23.48
C ILE A 149 12.20 7.80 -22.77
N SER A 150 13.26 7.16 -23.23
CA SER A 150 13.84 6.00 -22.53
C SER A 150 14.99 6.47 -21.64
N LEU A 151 14.83 6.32 -20.33
CA LEU A 151 15.86 6.71 -19.34
C LEU A 151 16.97 5.65 -19.22
N GLN A 152 17.51 5.16 -20.35
CA GLN A 152 18.62 4.20 -20.37
C GLN A 152 19.99 4.89 -20.41
N SER A 153 21.04 4.15 -20.03
CA SER A 153 22.36 4.62 -19.57
C SER A 153 22.90 5.90 -20.21
N GLU A 154 23.03 5.97 -21.53
CA GLU A 154 23.76 7.08 -22.18
C GLU A 154 23.17 8.47 -21.88
N ILE A 155 21.85 8.56 -21.66
CA ILE A 155 21.16 9.83 -21.38
C ILE A 155 21.32 10.25 -19.91
N ILE A 156 21.34 9.28 -18.99
CA ILE A 156 21.27 9.53 -17.55
C ILE A 156 22.58 9.31 -16.79
N ASP A 157 23.64 8.83 -17.45
CA ASP A 157 24.95 8.62 -16.80
C ASP A 157 25.52 9.91 -16.20
N ALA A 158 25.26 11.06 -16.83
CA ALA A 158 25.63 12.38 -16.30
C ALA A 158 24.86 12.71 -15.00
N ASP A 159 23.57 12.38 -14.94
CA ASP A 159 22.73 12.58 -13.76
C ASP A 159 23.13 11.61 -12.63
N ILE A 160 23.47 10.36 -12.96
CA ILE A 160 24.00 9.38 -12.00
C ILE A 160 25.33 9.88 -11.41
N ARG A 161 26.22 10.41 -12.26
CA ARG A 161 27.48 11.00 -11.81
C ARG A 161 27.24 12.17 -10.86
N ALA A 162 26.35 13.10 -11.22
CA ALA A 162 25.97 14.23 -10.37
C ALA A 162 25.38 13.75 -9.03
N TYR A 163 24.53 12.72 -9.06
CA TYR A 163 23.98 12.09 -7.85
C TYR A 163 25.06 11.49 -6.95
N ILE A 164 26.04 10.77 -7.52
CA ILE A 164 27.17 10.20 -6.76
C ILE A 164 27.99 11.32 -6.12
N GLN A 165 28.38 12.33 -6.89
CA GLN A 165 29.16 13.47 -6.40
C GLN A 165 28.46 14.16 -5.23
N ASN A 166 27.18 14.53 -5.42
CA ASN A 166 26.38 15.15 -4.37
C ASN A 166 26.23 14.23 -3.14
N SER A 167 26.11 12.91 -3.33
CA SER A 167 26.02 11.95 -2.22
C SER A 167 27.32 11.82 -1.43
N LEU A 168 28.47 11.89 -2.10
CA LEU A 168 29.81 11.84 -1.49
C LEU A 168 30.17 13.15 -0.78
N ASP A 169 29.62 14.28 -1.22
CA ASP A 169 29.84 15.59 -0.63
C ASP A 169 28.89 15.90 0.53
N GLY A 170 27.62 15.46 0.44
CA GLY A 170 26.56 15.86 1.36
C GLY A 170 26.46 15.09 2.68
N LYS A 171 27.09 13.91 2.83
CA LYS A 171 26.95 13.08 4.05
C LYS A 171 28.25 12.97 4.85
N ASP A 172 28.15 13.16 6.16
CA ASP A 172 29.29 13.05 7.11
C ASP A 172 30.05 11.72 6.99
N GLY A 173 29.37 10.64 6.62
CA GLY A 173 29.96 9.31 6.46
C GLY A 173 31.02 9.19 5.35
N PHE A 174 31.07 10.10 4.38
CA PHE A 174 32.05 10.07 3.28
C PHE A 174 33.18 11.09 3.44
N LYS A 175 33.17 11.91 4.50
CA LYS A 175 34.25 12.88 4.78
C LYS A 175 35.62 12.20 4.96
N LYS A 176 35.64 10.95 5.41
CA LYS A 176 36.85 10.13 5.56
C LYS A 176 37.49 9.67 4.24
N PHE A 177 36.79 9.77 3.11
CA PHE A 177 37.31 9.31 1.82
C PHE A 177 38.13 10.38 1.14
N THR A 178 39.36 10.02 0.76
CA THR A 178 40.26 10.90 0.01
C THR A 178 39.72 11.17 -1.40
N LYS A 179 40.22 12.22 -2.04
CA LYS A 179 39.82 12.59 -3.41
C LYS A 179 40.02 11.42 -4.38
N GLU A 180 41.11 10.69 -4.23
CA GLU A 180 41.43 9.53 -5.07
C GLU A 180 40.37 8.44 -4.93
N ILE A 181 39.99 8.10 -3.69
CA ILE A 181 38.95 7.09 -3.44
C ILE A 181 37.58 7.54 -3.96
N ARG A 182 37.25 8.82 -3.83
CA ARG A 182 36.00 9.38 -4.36
C ARG A 182 35.94 9.26 -5.89
N CYS A 183 37.04 9.59 -6.59
CA CYS A 183 37.13 9.39 -8.04
C CYS A 183 37.02 7.91 -8.42
N GLU A 184 37.70 7.00 -7.71
CA GLU A 184 37.58 5.55 -7.94
C GLU A 184 36.13 5.06 -7.78
N ILE A 185 35.40 5.54 -6.76
CA ILE A 185 33.98 5.22 -6.54
C ILE A 185 33.13 5.77 -7.70
N GLU A 186 33.29 7.04 -8.05
CA GLU A 186 32.53 7.69 -9.12
C GLU A 186 32.67 6.94 -10.45
N ASP A 187 33.91 6.73 -10.91
CA ASP A 187 34.17 6.11 -12.21
C ASP A 187 33.67 4.65 -12.25
N THR A 188 33.85 3.91 -11.15
CA THR A 188 33.41 2.51 -11.07
C THR A 188 31.89 2.40 -11.03
N LEU A 189 31.20 3.25 -10.26
CA LEU A 189 29.75 3.17 -10.13
C LEU A 189 29.06 3.67 -11.39
N VAL A 190 29.49 4.77 -12.01
CA VAL A 190 28.90 5.27 -13.27
C VAL A 190 29.04 4.22 -14.37
N SER A 191 30.22 3.64 -14.55
CA SER A 191 30.47 2.65 -15.62
C SER A 191 29.68 1.34 -15.46
N ARG A 192 29.14 1.06 -14.26
CA ARG A 192 28.40 -0.18 -13.95
C ARG A 192 26.93 0.05 -13.57
N ALA A 193 26.49 1.30 -13.42
CA ALA A 193 25.14 1.59 -12.97
C ALA A 193 24.08 1.13 -13.98
N GLN A 194 24.40 1.14 -15.28
CA GLN A 194 23.48 0.76 -16.36
C GLN A 194 22.11 1.46 -16.22
N GLY A 195 22.14 2.75 -15.86
CA GLY A 195 20.94 3.54 -15.63
C GLY A 195 20.24 3.35 -14.27
N MET A 196 20.74 2.51 -13.36
CA MET A 196 20.08 2.17 -12.10
C MET A 196 20.54 3.05 -10.93
N PHE A 197 19.87 4.18 -10.68
CA PHE A 197 20.10 4.99 -9.47
C PHE A 197 19.97 4.19 -8.18
N ARG A 198 19.04 3.22 -8.15
CA ARG A 198 18.80 2.40 -6.97
C ARG A 198 19.98 1.50 -6.62
N TRP A 199 20.64 0.96 -7.64
CA TRP A 199 21.84 0.14 -7.48
C TRP A 199 22.97 1.00 -6.88
N VAL A 200 23.12 2.23 -7.38
CA VAL A 200 24.11 3.20 -6.87
C VAL A 200 23.81 3.61 -5.42
N ASP A 201 22.58 3.97 -5.06
CA ASP A 201 22.20 4.34 -3.68
C ASP A 201 22.53 3.22 -2.68
N CYS A 202 22.15 1.98 -3.00
CA CYS A 202 22.42 0.84 -2.13
C CYS A 202 23.94 0.60 -1.96
N LEU A 203 24.72 0.72 -3.03
CA LEU A 203 26.17 0.54 -2.96
C LEU A 203 26.87 1.66 -2.21
N LEU A 204 26.46 2.92 -2.40
CA LEU A 204 27.01 4.03 -1.63
C LEU A 204 26.82 3.78 -0.12
N ARG A 205 25.67 3.26 0.30
CA ARG A 205 25.42 2.90 1.72
C ARG A 205 26.33 1.78 2.20
N ILE A 206 26.58 0.75 1.40
CA ILE A 206 27.55 -0.32 1.73
C ILE A 206 28.97 0.25 1.84
N LEU A 207 29.37 1.09 0.89
CA LEU A 207 30.70 1.69 0.85
C LEU A 207 30.93 2.62 2.05
N ARG A 208 29.90 3.35 2.49
CA ARG A 208 29.96 4.24 3.66
C ARG A 208 30.48 3.54 4.92
N GLU A 209 30.14 2.26 5.11
CA GLU A 209 30.56 1.47 6.28
C GLU A 209 32.04 1.02 6.21
N CYS A 210 32.70 1.16 5.06
CA CYS A 210 34.11 0.82 4.92
C CYS A 210 35.02 1.73 5.76
N ILE A 211 35.92 1.14 6.53
CA ILE A 211 36.83 1.87 7.42
C ILE A 211 38.12 2.26 6.68
N THR A 212 38.65 1.39 5.82
CA THR A 212 39.95 1.60 5.15
C THR A 212 39.81 1.74 3.64
N PRO A 213 40.71 2.47 2.95
CA PRO A 213 40.77 2.51 1.49
C PRO A 213 40.88 1.12 0.85
N LYS A 214 41.57 0.17 1.51
CA LYS A 214 41.67 -1.22 1.05
C LYS A 214 40.30 -1.91 1.06
N ALA A 215 39.49 -1.69 2.09
CA ALA A 215 38.13 -2.24 2.18
C ALA A 215 37.23 -1.66 1.08
N VAL A 216 37.32 -0.36 0.81
CA VAL A 216 36.58 0.29 -0.30
C VAL A 216 36.95 -0.34 -1.64
N ARG A 217 38.25 -0.45 -1.95
CA ARG A 217 38.70 -1.08 -3.20
C ARG A 217 38.32 -2.55 -3.30
N GLY A 218 38.32 -3.27 -2.18
CA GLY A 218 37.80 -4.64 -2.12
C GLY A 218 36.32 -4.70 -2.49
N ALA A 219 35.50 -3.85 -1.86
CA ALA A 219 34.08 -3.76 -2.15
C ALA A 219 33.78 -3.34 -3.61
N LEU A 220 34.57 -2.43 -4.18
CA LEU A 220 34.47 -2.02 -5.61
C LEU A 220 34.83 -3.16 -6.58
N LYS A 221 35.73 -4.08 -6.19
CA LYS A 221 36.05 -5.27 -6.99
C LYS A 221 34.94 -6.32 -6.91
N GLU A 222 34.37 -6.49 -5.72
CA GLU A 222 33.29 -7.45 -5.42
C GLU A 222 31.90 -6.83 -5.55
N LEU A 223 31.73 -5.88 -6.48
CA LEU A 223 30.43 -5.26 -6.70
C LEU A 223 29.42 -6.29 -7.20
N PRO A 224 28.24 -6.35 -6.58
CA PRO A 224 27.08 -7.05 -7.12
C PRO A 224 26.83 -6.67 -8.59
N LYS A 225 26.55 -7.66 -9.43
CA LYS A 225 26.32 -7.46 -10.87
C LYS A 225 24.96 -6.84 -11.17
N ASP A 226 24.00 -7.09 -10.30
CA ASP A 226 22.59 -6.72 -10.44
C ASP A 226 22.00 -6.32 -9.08
N LEU A 227 20.79 -5.78 -9.11
CA LEU A 227 20.05 -5.37 -7.90
C LEU A 227 19.75 -6.55 -6.97
N ASP A 228 19.45 -7.73 -7.51
CA ASP A 228 19.15 -8.92 -6.70
C ASP A 228 20.33 -9.30 -5.81
N SER A 229 21.54 -9.31 -6.37
CA SER A 229 22.78 -9.57 -5.65
C SER A 229 23.07 -8.50 -4.58
N VAL A 230 22.63 -7.25 -4.80
CA VAL A 230 22.70 -6.19 -3.79
C VAL A 230 21.73 -6.49 -2.64
N TYR A 231 20.48 -6.89 -2.93
CA TYR A 231 19.49 -7.22 -1.92
C TYR A 231 19.89 -8.45 -1.10
N LEU A 232 20.39 -9.50 -1.75
CA LEU A 232 20.97 -10.67 -1.08
C LEU A 232 22.04 -10.26 -0.07
N ARG A 233 23.00 -9.42 -0.49
CA ARG A 233 24.07 -8.94 0.39
C ARG A 233 23.56 -8.15 1.59
N ILE A 234 22.52 -7.32 1.41
CA ILE A 234 21.91 -6.58 2.52
C ILE A 234 21.23 -7.54 3.49
N LEU A 235 20.43 -8.48 2.98
CA LEU A 235 19.69 -9.43 3.82
C LEU A 235 20.61 -10.43 4.56
N ASP A 236 21.71 -10.84 3.95
CA ASP A 236 22.72 -11.71 4.56
C ASP A 236 23.49 -11.01 5.69
N SER A 237 23.60 -9.69 5.64
CA SER A 237 24.25 -8.89 6.68
C SER A 237 23.44 -8.77 7.97
N ILE A 238 22.15 -9.14 7.94
CA ILE A 238 21.26 -9.05 9.10
C ILE A 238 21.62 -10.13 10.12
N HIS A 239 21.83 -9.70 11.37
CA HIS A 239 22.18 -10.57 12.49
C HIS A 239 21.08 -11.59 12.76
N GLN A 240 21.45 -12.83 13.13
CA GLN A 240 20.52 -13.95 13.28
C GLN A 240 19.33 -13.64 14.19
N THR A 241 19.56 -12.92 15.29
CA THR A 241 18.51 -12.54 16.27
C THR A 241 17.54 -11.48 15.74
N GLN A 242 17.87 -10.79 14.65
CA GLN A 242 17.05 -9.73 14.05
C GLN A 242 16.23 -10.21 12.86
N ARG A 243 16.60 -11.36 12.27
CA ARG A 243 16.06 -11.84 10.99
C ARG A 243 14.54 -12.01 11.02
N GLU A 244 14.00 -12.52 12.12
CA GLU A 244 12.57 -12.75 12.28
C GLU A 244 11.77 -11.44 12.24
N TYR A 245 12.19 -10.42 13.00
CA TYR A 245 11.51 -9.12 13.00
C TYR A 245 11.57 -8.45 11.63
N ILE A 246 12.71 -8.54 10.94
CA ILE A 246 12.83 -7.99 9.58
C ILE A 246 11.97 -8.77 8.59
N GLN A 247 11.95 -10.10 8.67
CA GLN A 247 11.10 -10.91 7.81
C GLN A 247 9.62 -10.56 8.01
N ARG A 248 9.16 -10.43 9.26
CA ARG A 248 7.79 -9.98 9.58
C ARG A 248 7.54 -8.57 9.04
N ALA A 249 8.50 -7.65 9.20
CA ALA A 249 8.40 -6.29 8.66
C ALA A 249 8.24 -6.30 7.12
N MET A 250 8.98 -7.15 6.41
CA MET A 250 8.88 -7.27 4.96
C MET A 250 7.51 -7.78 4.51
N HIS A 251 6.86 -8.68 5.26
CA HIS A 251 5.48 -9.11 4.95
C HIS A 251 4.50 -7.92 5.10
N TRP A 252 4.56 -7.20 6.21
CA TRP A 252 3.72 -6.03 6.47
C TRP A 252 3.91 -4.92 5.43
N LEU A 253 5.16 -4.56 5.12
CA LEU A 253 5.47 -3.51 4.15
C LEU A 253 5.15 -3.90 2.70
N SER A 254 4.93 -5.20 2.43
CA SER A 254 4.62 -5.69 1.08
C SER A 254 3.13 -5.91 0.85
N PHE A 255 2.38 -6.40 1.84
CA PHE A 255 1.03 -6.92 1.64
C PHE A 255 -0.03 -6.33 2.57
N SER A 256 0.34 -5.39 3.45
CA SER A 256 -0.67 -4.74 4.27
C SER A 256 -1.74 -4.07 3.41
N ALA A 257 -3.01 -4.17 3.83
CA ALA A 257 -4.13 -3.49 3.18
C ALA A 257 -3.94 -1.97 3.10
N LYS A 258 -3.19 -1.41 4.06
CA LYS A 258 -2.84 0.01 4.18
C LYS A 258 -1.41 0.18 4.70
N PRO A 259 -0.63 1.19 4.25
CA PRO A 259 0.70 1.45 4.80
C PRO A 259 0.68 1.67 6.32
N LEU A 260 1.51 0.91 7.04
CA LEU A 260 1.62 1.01 8.50
C LEU A 260 2.47 2.23 8.88
N THR A 261 2.15 2.84 10.02
CA THR A 261 3.08 3.76 10.69
C THR A 261 4.24 3.01 11.33
N LEU A 262 5.31 3.72 11.67
CA LEU A 262 6.45 3.14 12.38
C LEU A 262 6.04 2.52 13.72
N GLY A 263 5.17 3.17 14.50
CA GLY A 263 4.64 2.62 15.75
C GLY A 263 3.79 1.36 15.53
N GLN A 264 2.93 1.37 14.52
CA GLN A 264 2.14 0.19 14.15
C GLN A 264 3.02 -0.99 13.74
N LEU A 265 4.04 -0.75 12.91
CA LEU A 265 4.94 -1.81 12.48
C LEU A 265 5.75 -2.37 13.65
N ALA A 266 6.23 -1.52 14.56
CA ALA A 266 6.98 -1.93 15.73
C ALA A 266 6.19 -2.89 16.63
N GLU A 267 4.90 -2.61 16.82
CA GLU A 267 3.99 -3.49 17.57
C GLU A 267 3.64 -4.75 16.77
N ALA A 268 3.50 -4.65 15.45
CA ALA A 268 3.10 -5.79 14.62
C ALA A 268 4.19 -6.86 14.51
N VAL A 269 5.47 -6.46 14.44
CA VAL A 269 6.58 -7.40 14.22
C VAL A 269 6.94 -8.24 15.44
N VAL A 270 6.54 -7.83 16.64
CA VAL A 270 6.81 -8.56 17.89
C VAL A 270 5.75 -9.64 18.18
N ILE A 271 4.58 -9.58 17.53
CA ILE A 271 3.50 -10.54 17.76
C ILE A 271 3.85 -11.90 17.15
N GLU A 272 3.84 -12.95 17.97
CA GLU A 272 4.06 -14.33 17.50
C GLU A 272 2.92 -14.81 16.59
N HIS A 273 3.25 -15.63 15.58
CA HIS A 273 2.30 -16.28 14.67
C HIS A 273 1.57 -17.46 15.33
N ASN A 274 0.95 -17.22 16.48
CA ASN A 274 0.25 -18.26 17.21
C ASN A 274 -0.96 -17.69 17.93
N VAL A 275 -2.15 -17.86 17.32
CA VAL A 275 -3.43 -17.46 17.93
C VAL A 275 -3.80 -18.32 19.14
N ASN A 276 -2.98 -19.26 19.62
CA ASN A 276 -3.22 -19.94 20.89
C ASN A 276 -2.38 -19.34 22.03
N LYS A 277 -1.49 -18.37 21.75
CA LYS A 277 -0.56 -17.76 22.71
C LYS A 277 -0.85 -16.28 23.02
N TYR A 278 -1.98 -15.74 22.59
CA TYR A 278 -2.35 -14.32 22.69
C TYR A 278 -2.55 -13.79 24.13
N GLY A 279 -2.40 -14.63 25.16
CA GLY A 279 -2.44 -14.23 26.57
C GLY A 279 -1.15 -13.60 27.10
N GLU A 280 -0.04 -13.68 26.36
CA GLU A 280 1.23 -13.05 26.76
C GLU A 280 1.28 -11.59 26.27
N ALA A 281 1.79 -10.68 27.11
CA ALA A 281 2.00 -9.30 26.68
C ALA A 281 3.07 -9.28 25.56
N PRO A 282 2.82 -8.62 24.42
CA PRO A 282 3.80 -8.53 23.36
C PRO A 282 5.04 -7.84 23.91
N GLU A 283 6.20 -8.41 23.60
CA GLU A 283 7.47 -7.78 23.90
C GLU A 283 7.52 -6.41 23.23
N THR A 284 8.02 -5.39 23.91
CA THR A 284 8.24 -4.09 23.30
C THR A 284 9.64 -4.02 22.71
N LEU A 285 9.78 -3.44 21.51
CA LEU A 285 11.10 -3.09 21.01
C LEU A 285 11.72 -2.04 21.93
N PHE A 286 13.00 -2.22 22.28
CA PHE A 286 13.75 -1.23 23.05
C PHE A 286 13.85 0.12 22.30
N GLU A 287 14.07 0.04 20.99
CA GLU A 287 14.18 1.21 20.10
C GLU A 287 13.43 0.93 18.80
N ILE A 288 12.28 1.59 18.62
CA ILE A 288 11.42 1.43 17.44
C ILE A 288 12.16 1.74 16.12
N GLU A 289 13.10 2.69 16.17
CA GLU A 289 13.93 3.08 15.02
C GLU A 289 14.91 2.00 14.55
N SER A 290 15.14 0.97 15.38
CA SER A 290 16.04 -0.14 15.04
C SER A 290 15.62 -0.86 13.75
N LEU A 291 14.32 -0.96 13.45
CA LEU A 291 13.85 -1.56 12.21
C LEU A 291 14.38 -0.82 10.96
N MET A 292 14.46 0.51 11.05
CA MET A 292 14.99 1.34 9.97
C MET A 292 16.51 1.32 9.92
N SER A 293 17.19 1.21 11.07
CA SER A 293 18.65 1.17 11.13
C SER A 293 19.24 -0.16 10.65
N ILE A 294 18.50 -1.27 10.81
CA ILE A 294 18.92 -2.61 10.34
C ILE A 294 18.85 -2.70 8.80
N CYS A 295 17.82 -2.10 8.19
CA CYS A 295 17.57 -2.20 6.75
C CYS A 295 17.30 -0.83 6.10
N PRO A 296 18.20 0.16 6.25
CA PRO A 296 17.95 1.52 5.80
C PRO A 296 17.79 1.56 4.27
N SER A 297 18.47 0.65 3.57
CA SER A 297 18.38 0.50 2.13
C SER A 297 17.09 -0.14 1.65
N LEU A 298 16.33 -0.84 2.50
CA LEU A 298 15.12 -1.59 2.08
C LEU A 298 13.82 -0.96 2.60
N ILE A 299 13.88 -0.12 3.64
CA ILE A 299 12.72 0.51 4.26
C ILE A 299 12.87 2.03 4.19
N SER A 300 11.78 2.74 3.87
CA SER A 300 11.74 4.20 3.85
C SER A 300 10.40 4.71 4.36
N PHE A 301 10.35 5.98 4.77
CA PHE A 301 9.07 6.67 4.94
C PHE A 301 8.37 6.87 3.59
N GLU A 302 7.04 6.80 3.59
CA GLU A 302 6.22 7.05 2.39
C GLU A 302 6.39 8.50 1.90
N ASP A 303 6.35 9.45 2.83
CA ASP A 303 6.50 10.88 2.54
C ASP A 303 7.92 11.39 2.86
N ALA A 304 8.60 11.90 1.82
CA ALA A 304 9.86 12.62 1.94
C ALA A 304 9.67 14.13 2.12
N ARG A 305 8.46 14.65 1.91
CA ARG A 305 8.14 16.08 1.97
C ARG A 305 6.98 16.31 2.96
N ASP A 306 7.29 17.06 4.01
CA ASP A 306 6.40 17.73 4.96
C ASP A 306 5.47 16.88 5.83
N ASP A 307 5.98 16.48 7.00
CA ASP A 307 5.58 17.11 8.26
C ASP A 307 6.57 16.73 9.39
N GLN A 308 7.66 17.49 9.55
CA GLN A 308 8.57 17.33 10.70
C GLN A 308 7.87 17.64 12.04
N SER A 309 6.62 18.13 12.04
CA SER A 309 5.86 18.32 13.27
C SER A 309 5.23 17.02 13.79
N SER A 310 5.08 16.00 12.94
CA SER A 310 4.57 14.69 13.35
C SER A 310 5.65 13.86 14.05
N ALA A 311 5.29 13.25 15.19
CA ALA A 311 6.19 12.29 15.86
C ALA A 311 6.55 11.16 14.89
N GLN A 312 7.82 10.73 14.91
CA GLN A 312 8.34 9.75 13.95
C GLN A 312 7.54 8.43 13.92
N GLU A 313 6.97 8.04 15.07
CA GLU A 313 6.10 6.87 15.23
C GLU A 313 4.82 6.92 14.39
N ASN A 314 4.33 8.11 14.05
CA ASN A 314 3.12 8.32 13.26
C ASN A 314 3.38 8.35 11.75
N ARG A 315 4.66 8.33 11.34
CA ARG A 315 5.03 8.39 9.93
C ARG A 315 4.85 7.02 9.27
N ARG A 316 4.22 7.01 8.10
CA ARG A 316 3.99 5.80 7.30
C ARG A 316 5.27 5.26 6.69
N LEU A 317 5.39 3.95 6.69
CA LEU A 317 6.51 3.22 6.12
C LEU A 317 6.11 2.51 4.84
N ARG A 318 7.10 2.33 3.96
CA ARG A 318 7.02 1.49 2.77
C ARG A 318 8.34 0.79 2.52
N LEU A 319 8.34 -0.23 1.66
CA LEU A 319 9.59 -0.67 1.06
C LEU A 319 10.20 0.49 0.26
N ALA A 320 11.51 0.65 0.37
CA ALA A 320 12.22 1.80 -0.19
C ALA A 320 12.18 1.86 -1.72
N HIS A 321 11.81 0.76 -2.39
CA HIS A 321 11.48 0.74 -3.82
C HIS A 321 10.68 -0.52 -4.17
N PHE A 322 9.87 -0.47 -5.23
CA PHE A 322 9.07 -1.61 -5.71
C PHE A 322 9.91 -2.85 -6.01
N SER A 323 11.11 -2.66 -6.56
CA SER A 323 12.05 -3.76 -6.85
C SER A 323 12.46 -4.59 -5.63
N VAL A 324 12.32 -4.05 -4.42
CA VAL A 324 12.51 -4.83 -3.19
C VAL A 324 11.39 -5.86 -3.03
N LYS A 325 10.12 -5.45 -3.23
CA LYS A 325 8.97 -6.37 -3.19
C LYS A 325 9.12 -7.44 -4.27
N GLU A 326 9.44 -7.04 -5.50
CA GLU A 326 9.66 -7.97 -6.62
C GLU A 326 10.74 -9.00 -6.32
N TYR A 327 11.84 -8.60 -5.69
CA TYR A 327 12.87 -9.53 -5.24
C TYR A 327 12.30 -10.50 -4.20
N LEU A 328 11.67 -10.00 -3.13
CA LEU A 328 11.21 -10.82 -2.01
C LEU A 328 10.13 -11.86 -2.41
N ILE A 329 9.30 -11.57 -3.42
CA ILE A 329 8.23 -12.48 -3.90
C ILE A 329 8.69 -13.45 -4.99
N SER A 330 9.94 -13.39 -5.42
CA SER A 330 10.40 -14.10 -6.61
C SER A 330 10.84 -15.53 -6.32
N ASP A 331 10.59 -16.44 -7.28
CA ASP A 331 11.01 -17.85 -7.21
C ASP A 331 12.52 -18.01 -6.99
N ARG A 332 13.31 -17.08 -7.54
CA ARG A 332 14.77 -17.03 -7.36
C ARG A 332 15.18 -16.84 -5.90
N VAL A 333 14.41 -16.08 -5.11
CA VAL A 333 14.62 -15.98 -3.66
C VAL A 333 14.10 -17.25 -2.99
N ALA A 334 12.93 -17.76 -3.38
CA ALA A 334 12.36 -18.98 -2.80
C ALA A 334 13.31 -20.19 -2.87
N GLN A 335 14.08 -20.31 -3.95
CA GLN A 335 15.01 -21.41 -4.22
C GLN A 335 16.47 -21.05 -3.89
N GLY A 336 16.73 -19.82 -3.46
CA GLY A 336 18.07 -19.26 -3.31
C GLY A 336 18.58 -19.22 -1.86
N PRO A 337 19.77 -18.66 -1.63
CA PRO A 337 20.36 -18.49 -0.30
C PRO A 337 19.53 -17.58 0.63
N SER A 338 18.72 -16.66 0.07
CA SER A 338 17.79 -15.82 0.81
C SER A 338 16.39 -16.43 1.00
N ALA A 339 16.18 -17.74 0.82
CA ALA A 339 14.86 -18.39 0.90
C ALA A 339 14.10 -18.08 2.22
N TYR A 340 14.82 -17.82 3.30
CA TYR A 340 14.22 -17.37 4.56
C TYR A 340 13.40 -16.07 4.42
N TYR A 341 13.88 -15.13 3.60
CA TYR A 341 13.21 -13.85 3.35
C TYR A 341 12.21 -13.89 2.19
N HIS A 342 12.03 -15.04 1.54
CA HIS A 342 10.99 -15.19 0.53
C HIS A 342 9.63 -15.00 1.19
N ILE A 343 8.82 -14.10 0.62
CA ILE A 343 7.47 -13.81 1.07
C ILE A 343 6.48 -14.16 -0.03
N SER A 344 5.25 -14.48 0.36
CA SER A 344 4.14 -14.75 -0.55
C SER A 344 2.88 -14.18 0.05
N GLU A 345 1.92 -13.82 -0.79
CA GLU A 345 0.66 -13.22 -0.36
C GLU A 345 -0.08 -14.11 0.67
N ASP A 346 -0.20 -15.41 0.44
CA ASP A 346 -0.84 -16.34 1.38
C ASP A 346 -0.16 -16.37 2.75
N LYS A 347 1.18 -16.47 2.77
CA LYS A 347 1.96 -16.44 4.02
C LYS A 347 1.82 -15.09 4.74
N ALA A 348 1.79 -13.99 3.99
CA ALA A 348 1.60 -12.66 4.54
C ALA A 348 0.21 -12.52 5.16
N ASN A 349 -0.84 -12.93 4.44
CA ASN A 349 -2.21 -12.91 4.94
C ASN A 349 -2.39 -13.81 6.16
N LEU A 350 -1.74 -14.97 6.21
CA LEU A 350 -1.71 -15.84 7.39
C LEU A 350 -1.08 -15.12 8.59
N LEU A 351 0.11 -14.56 8.40
CA LEU A 351 0.86 -13.80 9.40
C LEU A 351 0.05 -12.61 9.95
N MET A 352 -0.49 -11.80 9.05
CA MET A 352 -1.23 -10.59 9.40
C MET A 352 -2.55 -10.94 10.09
N SER A 353 -3.25 -12.00 9.65
CA SER A 353 -4.45 -12.51 10.32
C SER A 353 -4.14 -12.95 11.75
N HIS A 354 -3.06 -13.71 11.95
CA HIS A 354 -2.63 -14.12 13.29
C HIS A 354 -2.39 -12.91 14.18
N ALA A 355 -1.61 -11.94 13.71
CA ALA A 355 -1.26 -10.76 14.48
C ALA A 355 -2.48 -9.91 14.84
N CYS A 356 -3.36 -9.62 13.88
CA CYS A 356 -4.54 -8.81 14.11
C CYS A 356 -5.55 -9.50 15.04
N LEU A 357 -5.86 -10.78 14.81
CA LEU A 357 -6.80 -11.52 15.64
C LEU A 357 -6.28 -11.65 17.09
N SER A 358 -5.00 -11.98 17.26
CA SER A 358 -4.38 -12.07 18.59
C SER A 358 -4.47 -10.73 19.34
N GLN A 359 -4.25 -9.62 18.65
CA GLN A 359 -4.30 -8.28 19.23
C GLN A 359 -5.72 -7.91 19.68
N ILE A 360 -6.74 -8.22 18.86
CA ILE A 360 -8.15 -7.92 19.18
C ILE A 360 -8.63 -8.81 20.34
N LEU A 361 -8.36 -10.11 20.30
CA LEU A 361 -8.76 -11.05 21.37
C LEU A 361 -8.13 -10.69 22.72
N ARG A 362 -6.85 -10.28 22.70
CA ARG A 362 -6.15 -9.80 23.89
C ARG A 362 -6.78 -8.52 24.44
N HIS A 363 -7.19 -7.60 23.58
CA HIS A 363 -7.92 -6.41 24.02
C HIS A 363 -9.27 -6.78 24.65
N GLY A 364 -10.05 -7.65 24.00
CA GLY A 364 -11.33 -8.12 24.52
C GLY A 364 -11.22 -8.77 25.91
N SER A 365 -10.19 -9.61 26.12
CA SER A 365 -9.95 -10.23 27.43
C SER A 365 -9.53 -9.23 28.52
N GLN A 366 -8.77 -8.18 28.15
CA GLN A 366 -8.41 -7.10 29.06
C GLN A 366 -9.61 -6.23 29.43
N VAL A 367 -10.47 -5.87 28.47
CA VAL A 367 -11.71 -5.13 28.71
C VAL A 367 -12.63 -5.92 29.65
N ALA A 368 -12.71 -7.24 29.49
CA ALA A 368 -13.52 -8.09 30.35
C ALA A 368 -13.00 -8.18 31.80
N THR A 369 -11.72 -7.91 32.04
CA THR A 369 -11.06 -8.10 33.34
C THR A 369 -10.68 -6.81 34.07
N SER A 370 -10.60 -5.66 33.37
CA SER A 370 -10.16 -4.38 33.93
C SER A 370 -11.24 -3.29 33.87
N ALA A 371 -11.40 -2.54 34.95
CA ALA A 371 -12.25 -1.34 35.00
C ALA A 371 -11.51 -0.05 34.59
N ASP A 372 -10.21 -0.12 34.32
CA ASP A 372 -9.38 1.02 33.97
C ASP A 372 -9.39 1.30 32.45
N LYS A 373 -9.10 2.56 32.07
CA LYS A 373 -8.91 2.94 30.66
C LYS A 373 -7.72 2.19 30.07
N ILE A 374 -7.99 1.20 29.23
CA ILE A 374 -6.96 0.46 28.48
C ILE A 374 -6.37 1.39 27.42
N GLN A 375 -5.05 1.51 27.42
CA GLN A 375 -4.34 2.25 26.38
C GLN A 375 -4.51 1.53 25.04
N VAL A 376 -5.21 2.16 24.10
CA VAL A 376 -5.35 1.67 22.73
C VAL A 376 -4.00 1.80 22.04
N MET A 377 -3.35 0.67 21.77
CA MET A 377 -2.08 0.67 21.07
C MET A 377 -2.30 1.01 19.57
N PRO A 378 -1.40 1.78 18.91
CA PRO A 378 -1.47 2.11 17.50
C PRO A 378 -1.85 0.96 16.55
N PHE A 379 -1.32 -0.24 16.76
CA PHE A 379 -1.60 -1.41 15.91
C PHE A 379 -2.98 -2.05 16.18
N LEU A 380 -3.59 -1.80 17.33
CA LEU A 380 -4.94 -2.32 17.63
C LEU A 380 -5.99 -1.72 16.68
N HIS A 381 -5.90 -0.44 16.35
CA HIS A 381 -6.81 0.19 15.38
C HIS A 381 -6.65 -0.44 13.99
N HIS A 382 -5.41 -0.62 13.53
CA HIS A 382 -5.14 -1.31 12.26
C HIS A 382 -5.71 -2.73 12.28
N SER A 383 -5.54 -3.44 13.39
CA SER A 383 -6.06 -4.79 13.56
C SER A 383 -7.58 -4.83 13.47
N ALA A 384 -8.28 -3.98 14.22
CA ALA A 384 -9.74 -3.90 14.23
C ALA A 384 -10.31 -3.51 12.85
N GLU A 385 -9.62 -2.64 12.12
CA GLU A 385 -10.03 -2.14 10.80
C GLU A 385 -9.77 -3.13 9.66
N TYR A 386 -8.74 -3.99 9.75
CA TYR A 386 -8.26 -4.76 8.59
C TYR A 386 -8.14 -6.27 8.79
N TRP A 387 -8.36 -6.83 9.98
CA TRP A 387 -8.21 -8.29 10.21
C TRP A 387 -9.02 -9.15 9.21
N PHE A 388 -10.23 -8.71 8.88
CA PHE A 388 -11.14 -9.43 7.98
C PHE A 388 -10.65 -9.43 6.53
N ILE A 389 -9.84 -8.45 6.12
CA ILE A 389 -9.24 -8.43 4.77
C ILE A 389 -8.22 -9.57 4.66
N TYR A 390 -7.36 -9.71 5.67
CA TYR A 390 -6.30 -10.72 5.67
C TYR A 390 -6.85 -12.14 5.74
N ILE A 391 -7.79 -12.41 6.66
CA ILE A 391 -8.34 -13.76 6.82
C ILE A 391 -9.17 -14.18 5.62
N LYS A 392 -9.91 -13.24 5.00
CA LYS A 392 -10.71 -13.50 3.80
C LYS A 392 -9.85 -13.99 2.63
N ALA A 393 -8.66 -13.42 2.46
CA ALA A 393 -7.74 -13.82 1.40
C ALA A 393 -7.29 -15.29 1.52
N ILE A 394 -7.28 -15.84 2.73
CA ILE A 394 -6.84 -17.21 3.02
C ILE A 394 -7.93 -18.09 3.62
N GLU A 395 -9.19 -17.67 3.56
CA GLU A 395 -10.28 -18.26 4.36
C GLU A 395 -10.45 -19.77 4.11
N ASN A 396 -10.21 -20.20 2.87
CA ASN A 396 -10.31 -21.60 2.44
C ASN A 396 -9.12 -22.48 2.87
N ILE A 397 -7.99 -21.89 3.24
CA ILE A 397 -6.75 -22.58 3.62
C ILE A 397 -6.30 -22.25 5.05
N ALA A 398 -7.05 -21.41 5.75
CA ALA A 398 -6.76 -20.99 7.11
C ALA A 398 -6.76 -22.20 8.06
N PRO A 399 -5.74 -22.34 8.94
CA PRO A 399 -5.75 -23.36 9.98
C PRO A 399 -6.98 -23.21 10.90
N ALA A 400 -7.47 -24.33 11.45
CA ALA A 400 -8.65 -24.34 12.33
C ALA A 400 -8.54 -23.33 13.50
N PRO A 401 -7.41 -23.23 14.25
CA PRO A 401 -7.31 -22.25 15.33
C PRO A 401 -7.49 -20.80 14.87
N LEU A 402 -7.00 -20.47 13.66
CA LEU A 402 -7.14 -19.12 13.11
C LEU A 402 -8.58 -18.84 12.67
N SER A 403 -9.24 -19.85 12.10
CA SER A 403 -10.66 -19.77 11.74
C SER A 403 -11.54 -19.61 12.98
N ASP A 404 -11.24 -20.35 14.05
CA ASP A 404 -11.93 -20.25 15.34
C ASP A 404 -11.73 -18.86 15.97
N ALA A 405 -10.49 -18.34 15.96
CA ALA A 405 -10.19 -16.99 16.43
C ALA A 405 -10.94 -15.91 15.64
N SER A 406 -11.14 -16.09 14.33
CA SER A 406 -11.93 -15.17 13.50
C SER A 406 -13.42 -15.14 13.90
N LEU A 407 -13.97 -16.30 14.28
CA LEU A 407 -15.33 -16.40 14.81
C LEU A 407 -15.42 -15.75 16.19
N GLU A 408 -14.45 -16.01 17.07
CA GLU A 408 -14.40 -15.43 18.41
C GLU A 408 -14.34 -13.89 18.34
N VAL A 409 -13.54 -13.32 17.42
CA VAL A 409 -13.51 -11.87 17.19
C VAL A 409 -14.86 -11.31 16.72
N LEU A 410 -15.56 -11.98 15.80
CA LEU A 410 -16.91 -11.57 15.40
C LEU A 410 -17.91 -11.61 16.57
N GLU A 411 -17.69 -12.51 17.52
CA GLU A 411 -18.55 -12.72 18.69
C GLU A 411 -18.20 -11.84 19.89
N LEU A 412 -17.02 -11.19 19.89
CA LEU A 412 -16.67 -10.17 20.89
C LEU A 412 -17.66 -9.01 20.92
N GLY A 413 -18.34 -8.75 19.79
CA GLY A 413 -19.30 -7.66 19.65
C GLY A 413 -18.66 -6.32 20.02
N GLN A 414 -19.11 -5.75 21.14
CA GLN A 414 -18.69 -4.43 21.61
C GLN A 414 -17.15 -4.27 21.72
N SER A 415 -16.42 -5.28 22.19
CA SER A 415 -14.96 -5.14 22.39
C SER A 415 -14.14 -4.98 21.10
N TRP A 416 -14.69 -5.38 19.95
CA TRP A 416 -14.10 -5.09 18.64
C TRP A 416 -14.74 -3.86 18.00
N LEU A 417 -16.07 -3.77 18.05
CA LEU A 417 -16.84 -2.77 17.31
C LEU A 417 -16.74 -1.36 17.91
N ASP A 418 -16.44 -1.22 19.21
CA ASP A 418 -16.11 0.08 19.82
C ASP A 418 -14.77 0.64 19.31
N ILE A 419 -13.90 -0.19 18.73
CA ILE A 419 -12.64 0.25 18.11
C ILE A 419 -12.88 0.61 16.65
N HIS A 420 -13.58 -0.26 15.93
CA HIS A 420 -13.93 -0.05 14.52
C HIS A 420 -15.21 -0.81 14.16
N ASP A 421 -16.26 -0.07 13.78
CA ASP A 421 -17.48 -0.63 13.21
C ASP A 421 -17.44 -0.51 11.68
N PRO A 422 -17.35 -1.63 10.94
CA PRO A 422 -17.30 -1.60 9.47
C PRO A 422 -18.63 -1.19 8.82
N ASP A 423 -19.71 -1.07 9.62
CA ASP A 423 -21.03 -0.61 9.20
C ASP A 423 -21.28 0.88 9.58
N ASP A 424 -20.26 1.57 10.10
CA ASP A 424 -20.37 2.99 10.46
C ASP A 424 -20.42 3.87 9.20
N HIS A 425 -21.51 4.61 9.09
CA HIS A 425 -21.80 5.52 7.98
C HIS A 425 -21.97 6.97 8.45
N ASP A 426 -21.85 7.26 9.75
CA ASP A 426 -22.13 8.58 10.32
C ASP A 426 -20.91 9.17 11.06
N TRP A 427 -20.45 10.33 10.58
CA TRP A 427 -19.45 11.17 11.23
C TRP A 427 -19.91 11.77 12.57
N ASP A 428 -21.20 11.62 12.90
CA ASP A 428 -21.88 12.26 14.05
C ASP A 428 -22.42 11.26 15.10
N ARG A 429 -22.17 9.95 14.96
CA ARG A 429 -22.55 9.00 16.02
C ARG A 429 -21.54 9.06 17.17
N PRO A 430 -21.98 9.26 18.43
CA PRO A 430 -21.09 9.10 19.57
C PRO A 430 -20.68 7.63 19.68
N LEU A 431 -19.36 7.38 19.64
CA LEU A 431 -18.74 6.08 19.96
C LEU A 431 -19.37 5.50 21.23
N GLY A 432 -19.85 4.27 21.16
CA GLY A 432 -20.28 3.49 22.34
C GLY A 432 -21.74 3.64 22.78
N SER A 433 -22.70 3.86 21.88
CA SER A 433 -24.14 3.94 22.24
C SER A 433 -25.06 2.87 21.63
N GLY A 434 -24.55 1.89 20.87
CA GLY A 434 -25.36 0.94 20.12
C GLY A 434 -25.31 -0.50 20.64
N ALA A 435 -26.47 -1.17 20.68
CA ALA A 435 -26.51 -2.63 20.60
C ALA A 435 -26.04 -3.03 19.20
N TYR A 436 -24.85 -3.64 19.10
CA TYR A 436 -24.30 -4.05 17.82
C TYR A 436 -25.07 -5.24 17.20
N PRO A 437 -25.15 -5.33 15.87
CA PRO A 437 -25.64 -6.51 15.18
C PRO A 437 -24.89 -7.79 15.57
N PRO A 438 -25.54 -8.97 15.47
CA PRO A 438 -24.89 -10.24 15.78
C PRO A 438 -23.76 -10.57 14.79
N ALA A 439 -22.86 -11.47 15.18
CA ALA A 439 -21.73 -11.95 14.36
C ALA A 439 -22.12 -12.33 12.91
N ILE A 440 -23.31 -12.91 12.71
CA ILE A 440 -23.81 -13.30 11.38
C ILE A 440 -24.04 -12.10 10.45
N TYR A 441 -24.41 -10.93 11.00
CA TYR A 441 -24.55 -9.70 10.23
C TYR A 441 -23.19 -9.25 9.69
N TYR A 442 -22.18 -9.18 10.56
CA TYR A 442 -20.84 -8.71 10.20
C TYR A 442 -20.08 -9.69 9.31
N SER A 443 -20.16 -10.99 9.55
CA SER A 443 -19.57 -11.98 8.63
C SER A 443 -20.19 -11.88 7.23
N SER A 444 -21.48 -11.54 7.15
CA SER A 444 -22.19 -11.32 5.88
C SER A 444 -21.80 -10.03 5.20
N LEU A 445 -21.73 -8.92 5.96
CA LEU A 445 -21.30 -7.61 5.48
C LEU A 445 -19.87 -7.64 4.93
N LEU A 446 -18.97 -8.34 5.61
CA LEU A 446 -17.54 -8.43 5.30
C LEU A 446 -17.21 -9.52 4.27
N ASN A 447 -18.18 -10.36 3.92
CA ASN A 447 -18.03 -11.50 3.00
C ASN A 447 -16.98 -12.51 3.49
N LEU A 448 -17.15 -12.96 4.73
CA LEU A 448 -16.42 -14.06 5.34
C LEU A 448 -17.27 -15.33 5.21
N VAL A 449 -17.12 -16.04 4.09
CA VAL A 449 -18.04 -17.12 3.67
C VAL A 449 -17.92 -18.33 4.59
N VAL A 450 -16.70 -18.71 4.95
CA VAL A 450 -16.43 -19.83 5.88
C VAL A 450 -16.93 -19.47 7.27
N ALA A 451 -16.68 -18.24 7.74
CA ALA A 451 -17.20 -17.78 9.03
C ALA A 451 -18.74 -17.78 9.06
N CYS A 452 -19.40 -17.25 8.02
CA CYS A 452 -20.85 -17.30 7.86
C CYS A 452 -21.36 -18.74 7.93
N LYS A 453 -20.73 -19.65 7.18
CA LYS A 453 -21.12 -21.05 7.11
C LYS A 453 -20.97 -21.74 8.48
N SER A 454 -19.89 -21.46 9.19
CA SER A 454 -19.67 -22.01 10.53
C SER A 454 -20.72 -21.52 11.52
N LEU A 455 -21.09 -20.23 11.49
CA LEU A 455 -22.15 -19.67 12.34
C LEU A 455 -23.51 -20.30 12.05
N VAL A 456 -23.93 -20.39 10.78
CA VAL A 456 -25.23 -20.98 10.40
C VAL A 456 -25.35 -22.45 10.80
N ASN A 457 -24.26 -23.21 10.76
CA ASN A 457 -24.25 -24.64 11.06
C ASN A 457 -23.97 -24.99 12.54
N ARG A 458 -23.90 -24.01 13.45
CA ARG A 458 -23.72 -24.30 14.88
C ARG A 458 -24.96 -25.02 15.45
N ASN A 459 -24.73 -26.15 16.12
CA ASN A 459 -25.79 -27.03 16.65
C ASN A 459 -26.53 -26.48 17.89
N GLU A 460 -26.05 -25.39 18.51
CA GLU A 460 -26.63 -24.78 19.71
C GLU A 460 -27.31 -23.46 19.38
N GLY A 461 -28.65 -23.47 19.31
CA GLY A 461 -29.47 -22.30 19.04
C GLY A 461 -29.36 -21.83 17.59
N ALA A 462 -30.46 -21.88 16.83
CA ALA A 462 -30.46 -21.40 15.45
C ALA A 462 -29.99 -19.94 15.43
N VAL A 463 -28.84 -19.68 14.78
CA VAL A 463 -28.40 -18.31 14.49
C VAL A 463 -29.54 -17.63 13.76
N ASN A 464 -30.12 -16.60 14.38
CA ASN A 464 -31.24 -15.89 13.80
C ASN A 464 -30.74 -14.99 12.67
N VAL A 465 -30.69 -15.53 11.45
CA VAL A 465 -30.31 -14.80 10.22
C VAL A 465 -31.21 -13.57 10.00
N GLY A 466 -32.46 -13.64 10.47
CA GLY A 466 -33.43 -12.55 10.41
C GLY A 466 -33.34 -11.55 11.58
N ALA A 467 -32.37 -11.68 12.48
CA ALA A 467 -32.13 -10.73 13.55
C ALA A 467 -31.96 -9.33 12.96
N GLN A 468 -32.77 -8.39 13.44
CA GLN A 468 -32.73 -7.02 12.97
C GLN A 468 -31.55 -6.30 13.63
N GLY A 469 -30.78 -5.57 12.84
CA GLY A 469 -29.63 -4.81 13.28
C GLY A 469 -28.84 -4.23 12.11
N GLY A 470 -28.10 -3.17 12.42
CA GLY A 470 -27.16 -2.54 11.48
C GLY A 470 -27.87 -1.69 10.44
N TYR A 471 -27.09 -1.03 9.60
CA TYR A 471 -27.57 -0.11 8.59
C TYR A 471 -28.46 -0.77 7.54
N TYR A 472 -28.14 -2.01 7.14
CA TYR A 472 -28.87 -2.73 6.10
C TYR A 472 -30.09 -3.49 6.62
N GLY A 473 -30.29 -3.55 7.94
CA GLY A 473 -31.45 -4.16 8.58
C GLY A 473 -31.24 -5.60 9.03
N ASN A 474 -30.67 -6.48 8.21
CA ASN A 474 -30.29 -7.85 8.62
C ASN A 474 -29.14 -8.42 7.77
N ALA A 475 -28.66 -9.62 8.12
CA ALA A 475 -27.52 -10.27 7.48
C ALA A 475 -27.72 -10.51 5.97
N LEU A 476 -28.91 -10.97 5.57
CA LEU A 476 -29.25 -11.21 4.16
C LEU A 476 -29.28 -9.89 3.37
N GLN A 477 -29.83 -8.83 3.95
CA GLN A 477 -29.87 -7.51 3.33
C GLN A 477 -28.47 -6.91 3.17
N ALA A 478 -27.61 -7.04 4.19
CA ALA A 478 -26.21 -6.60 4.11
C ALA A 478 -25.44 -7.34 3.02
N ALA A 479 -25.55 -8.68 2.96
CA ALA A 479 -24.93 -9.49 1.90
C ALA A 479 -25.44 -9.11 0.50
N THR A 480 -26.76 -8.90 0.36
CA THR A 480 -27.39 -8.52 -0.91
C THR A 480 -26.90 -7.16 -1.38
N TYR A 481 -26.88 -6.16 -0.50
CA TYR A 481 -26.42 -4.82 -0.82
C TYR A 481 -24.95 -4.79 -1.26
N ARG A 482 -24.10 -5.58 -0.60
CA ARG A 482 -22.68 -5.71 -0.94
C ARG A 482 -22.41 -6.60 -2.17
N GLY A 483 -23.43 -7.22 -2.76
CA GLY A 483 -23.30 -8.10 -3.93
C GLY A 483 -22.62 -9.44 -3.63
N MET A 484 -22.76 -9.95 -2.41
CA MET A 484 -22.03 -11.13 -1.93
C MET A 484 -22.80 -12.42 -2.21
N GLU A 485 -22.81 -12.85 -3.47
CA GLU A 485 -23.65 -13.95 -3.97
C GLU A 485 -23.54 -15.24 -3.15
N SER A 486 -22.31 -15.68 -2.82
CA SER A 486 -22.09 -16.91 -2.04
C SER A 486 -22.71 -16.85 -0.64
N VAL A 487 -22.68 -15.68 0.00
CA VAL A 487 -23.30 -15.48 1.31
C VAL A 487 -24.83 -15.40 1.17
N VAL A 488 -25.34 -14.70 0.16
CA VAL A 488 -26.79 -14.63 -0.12
C VAL A 488 -27.37 -16.04 -0.32
N GLN A 489 -26.71 -16.88 -1.12
CA GLN A 489 -27.14 -18.28 -1.33
C GLN A 489 -27.08 -19.12 -0.05
N LEU A 490 -26.15 -18.83 0.86
CA LEU A 490 -26.02 -19.53 2.14
C LEU A 490 -27.12 -19.13 3.14
N LEU A 491 -27.61 -17.89 3.08
CA LEU A 491 -28.59 -17.33 4.02
C LEU A 491 -30.06 -17.52 3.59
N LEU A 492 -30.30 -17.98 2.36
CA LEU A 492 -31.60 -18.37 1.82
C LEU A 492 -31.86 -19.86 2.08
#